data_AF-G5GMH4-F1
#
_entry.id   AF-G5GMH4-F1
#
_cell.length_a   1.000
_cell.length_b   1.000
_cell.length_c   1.000
_cell.angle_alpha   90.00
_cell.angle_beta   90.00
_cell.angle_gamma   90.00
#
_symmetry.space_group_name_H-M   'P 1'
#
loop_
_entity.id
_entity.type
_entity.pdbx_description
1 polymer ?
#
loop_
_entity_poly.entity_id
_entity_poly.type
_entity_poly.pdbx_seq_one_letter_code
_entity_poly.pdbx_strand_id
1 'polypeptide(L)'
;MMEYIDARGWRYRVMQGLDGSWKGRYRKPDKPWQKNRADDVGWKNVATLPWRKTQEEAERDLAEYAKRKEMRVYQKDAEDVT
;
A
#
# COMPACT_ATOMS: atom_id res chain seq x y z
N MET A 1 -9.07 1.15 5.08
CA MET A 1 -8.17 1.03 3.91
C MET A 1 -7.35 -0.22 4.11
N MET A 2 -7.49 -1.20 3.20
CA MET A 2 -6.73 -2.45 3.32
C MET A 2 -5.27 -2.21 2.95
N GLU A 3 -4.36 -2.53 3.86
CA GLU A 3 -2.92 -2.56 3.59
C GLU A 3 -2.45 -4.01 3.52
N TYR A 4 -1.43 -4.26 2.70
CA TYR A 4 -0.80 -5.58 2.57
C TYR A 4 0.70 -5.47 2.76
N ILE A 5 1.34 -6.52 3.23
CA ILE A 5 2.78 -6.62 3.39
C ILE A 5 3.31 -7.91 2.74
N ASP A 6 4.36 -7.75 1.94
CA ASP A 6 5.10 -8.86 1.33
C ASP A 6 6.17 -9.40 2.28
N ALA A 7 6.68 -10.61 2.02
CA ALA A 7 7.78 -11.23 2.76
C ALA A 7 9.06 -10.36 2.82
N ARG A 8 9.23 -9.42 1.87
CA ARG A 8 10.33 -8.44 1.86
C ARG A 8 10.11 -7.23 2.78
N GLY A 9 8.98 -7.19 3.49
CA GLY A 9 8.55 -6.05 4.30
C GLY A 9 8.04 -4.86 3.49
N TRP A 10 7.71 -5.05 2.21
CA TRP A 10 7.13 -3.98 1.39
C TRP A 10 5.66 -3.85 1.71
N ARG A 11 5.22 -2.64 2.06
CA ARG A 11 3.81 -2.33 2.33
C ARG A 11 3.12 -1.91 1.05
N TYR A 12 1.86 -2.26 0.90
CA TYR A 12 1.03 -1.94 -0.25
C TYR A 12 -0.30 -1.40 0.23
N ARG A 13 -0.76 -0.29 -0.37
CA ARG A 13 -2.07 0.29 -0.09
C ARG A 13 -2.62 1.00 -1.31
N VAL A 14 -3.93 1.17 -1.36
CA VAL A 14 -4.57 1.98 -2.39
C VAL A 14 -4.49 3.44 -2.01
N MET A 15 -4.09 4.31 -2.93
CA MET A 15 -4.10 5.75 -2.74
C MET A 15 -4.69 6.46 -3.95
N GLN A 16 -5.28 7.62 -3.67
CA GLN A 16 -5.76 8.54 -4.68
C GLN A 16 -4.58 9.24 -5.37
N GLY A 17 -4.68 9.39 -6.68
CA GLY A 17 -3.84 10.24 -7.50
C GLY A 17 -4.38 11.66 -7.58
N LEU A 18 -3.60 12.54 -8.20
CA LEU A 18 -3.97 13.95 -8.38
C LEU A 18 -5.21 14.11 -9.27
N ASP A 19 -5.41 13.21 -10.24
CA ASP A 19 -6.59 13.14 -11.10
C ASP A 19 -7.86 12.60 -10.40
N GLY A 20 -7.83 12.35 -9.09
CA GLY A 20 -8.93 11.74 -8.35
C GLY A 20 -9.10 10.23 -8.60
N SER A 21 -8.31 9.66 -9.51
CA SER A 21 -8.24 8.22 -9.77
C SER A 21 -7.49 7.48 -8.65
N TRP A 22 -7.81 6.21 -8.45
CA TRP A 22 -7.25 5.37 -7.40
C TRP A 22 -6.29 4.33 -7.97
N LYS A 23 -5.22 4.02 -7.23
CA LYS A 23 -4.25 2.99 -7.64
C LYS A 23 -3.54 2.37 -6.45
N GLY A 24 -3.23 1.08 -6.57
CA GLY A 24 -2.34 0.39 -5.66
C GLY A 24 -0.92 0.97 -5.73
N ARG A 25 -0.39 1.37 -4.59
CA ARG A 25 0.99 1.84 -4.42
C ARG A 25 1.71 0.97 -3.39
N TYR A 26 3.03 0.92 -3.50
CA TYR A 26 3.89 0.19 -2.59
C TYR A 26 4.93 1.10 -1.96
N ARG A 27 5.28 0.83 -0.70
CA ARG A 27 6.33 1.48 0.04
C ARG A 27 7.33 0.42 0.50
N LYS A 28 8.61 0.73 0.30
CA LYS A 28 9.71 -0.12 0.79
C LYS A 28 9.90 0.13 2.29
N PRO A 29 10.33 -0.88 3.06
CA PRO A 29 10.65 -0.68 4.46
C PRO A 29 11.75 0.38 4.60
N ASP A 30 11.68 1.16 5.67
CA ASP A 30 12.71 2.13 5.99
C ASP A 30 14.03 1.43 6.27
N LYS A 31 15.10 2.01 5.75
CA LYS A 31 16.46 1.51 6.00
C LYS A 31 16.93 2.00 7.37
N PRO A 32 17.76 1.25 8.10
CA PRO A 32 18.19 1.64 9.45
C PRO A 32 18.95 2.97 9.52
N TRP A 33 19.50 3.45 8.40
CA TRP A 33 20.15 4.76 8.28
C TRP A 33 19.24 5.88 7.75
N GLN A 34 18.00 5.57 7.40
CA GLN A 34 17.03 6.57 6.95
C GLN A 34 16.29 7.13 8.17
N LYS A 35 16.37 8.45 8.37
CA LYS A 35 15.57 9.19 9.36
C LYS A 35 14.09 8.81 9.18
N ASN A 36 13.38 8.54 10.28
CA ASN A 36 11.96 8.16 10.28
C ASN A 36 11.17 9.04 9.30
N ARG A 37 10.67 8.41 8.23
CA ARG A 37 9.87 9.10 7.20
C ARG A 37 8.42 9.08 7.64
N ALA A 38 7.74 10.22 7.46
CA ALA A 38 6.30 10.29 7.63
C ALA A 38 5.61 9.21 6.78
N ASP A 39 4.52 8.64 7.29
CA ASP A 39 3.93 7.44 6.71
C ASP A 39 3.44 7.66 5.27
N ASP A 40 3.05 8.89 4.92
CA ASP A 40 2.62 9.30 3.58
C ASP A 40 3.77 9.52 2.57
N VAL A 41 5.03 9.41 2.98
CA VAL A 41 6.19 9.66 2.12
C VAL A 41 6.80 8.35 1.61
N GLY A 42 7.16 8.33 0.32
CA GLY A 42 7.94 7.24 -0.28
C GLY A 42 7.12 6.12 -0.90
N TRP A 43 5.82 6.31 -1.08
CA TRP A 43 4.98 5.40 -1.84
C TRP A 43 5.20 5.54 -3.34
N LYS A 44 5.33 4.40 -4.03
CA LYS A 44 5.52 4.30 -5.47
C LYS A 44 4.34 3.57 -6.12
N ASN A 45 3.99 3.96 -7.33
CA ASN A 45 2.93 3.29 -8.09
C ASN A 45 3.29 1.83 -8.38
N VAL A 46 2.37 0.90 -8.14
CA VAL A 46 2.52 -0.49 -8.61
C VAL A 46 2.31 -0.50 -10.11
N ALA A 47 3.35 -0.82 -10.88
CA ALA A 47 3.30 -0.76 -12.34
C ALA A 47 2.31 -1.75 -12.96
N THR A 48 2.09 -2.89 -12.29
CA THR A 48 1.21 -3.97 -12.75
C THR A 48 -0.27 -3.69 -12.54
N LEU A 49 -0.64 -2.68 -11.75
CA LEU A 49 -2.05 -2.35 -11.48
C LEU A 49 -2.48 -1.16 -12.33
N PRO A 50 -3.66 -1.20 -12.97
CA PRO A 50 -4.20 -0.04 -13.67
C PRO A 50 -4.63 1.05 -12.69
N TRP A 51 -4.85 2.27 -13.21
CA TRP A 51 -5.60 3.29 -12.49
C TRP A 51 -7.08 2.99 -12.59
N ARG A 52 -7.80 3.13 -11.47
CA ARG A 52 -9.25 2.94 -11.40
C ARG A 52 -9.95 4.24 -11.04
N LYS A 53 -11.22 4.34 -11.39
CA LYS A 53 -12.03 5.52 -11.04
C LYS A 53 -12.52 5.45 -9.60
N THR A 54 -12.68 4.24 -9.06
CA THR A 54 -13.18 4.01 -7.71
C THR A 54 -12.11 3.39 -6.82
N GLN A 55 -12.20 3.68 -5.52
CA GLN A 55 -11.32 3.08 -4.51
C GLN A 55 -11.53 1.56 -4.44
N GLU A 56 -12.79 1.11 -4.47
CA GLU A 56 -13.14 -0.31 -4.37
C GLU A 56 -12.56 -1.16 -5.50
N GLU A 57 -12.58 -0.67 -6.75
CA GLU A 57 -11.95 -1.39 -7.86
C GLU A 57 -10.44 -1.52 -7.64
N ALA A 58 -9.78 -0.44 -7.22
CA ALA A 58 -8.35 -0.46 -6.92
C ALA A 58 -8.01 -1.36 -5.72
N GLU A 59 -8.88 -1.43 -4.71
CA GLU A 59 -8.73 -2.33 -3.56
C GLU A 59 -8.90 -3.78 -3.98
N ARG A 60 -9.83 -4.08 -4.90
CA ARG A 60 -10.00 -5.41 -5.48
C ARG A 60 -8.78 -5.83 -6.31
N ASP A 61 -8.29 -4.95 -7.20
CA ASP A 61 -7.07 -5.21 -7.96
C ASP A 61 -5.87 -5.46 -7.03
N LEU A 62 -5.76 -4.68 -5.95
CA LEU A 62 -4.69 -4.86 -4.98
C LEU A 62 -4.84 -6.16 -4.18
N ALA A 63 -6.06 -6.54 -3.80
CA ALA A 63 -6.35 -7.79 -3.11
C ALA A 63 -6.02 -9.01 -3.99
N GLU A 64 -6.36 -8.97 -5.27
CA GLU A 64 -5.98 -10.02 -6.24
C GLU A 64 -4.46 -10.10 -6.42
N TYR A 65 -3.79 -8.95 -6.50
CA TYR A 65 -2.34 -8.88 -6.58
C TYR A 65 -1.67 -9.45 -5.32
N ALA A 66 -2.19 -9.08 -4.14
CA ALA A 66 -1.75 -9.58 -2.85
C ALA A 66 -1.91 -11.09 -2.76
N LYS A 67 -3.07 -11.63 -3.16
CA LYS A 67 -3.34 -13.07 -3.20
C LYS A 67 -2.38 -13.81 -4.13
N ARG A 68 -2.12 -13.26 -5.32
CA ARG A 68 -1.16 -13.84 -6.29
C ARG A 68 0.29 -13.83 -5.79
N LYS A 69 0.63 -12.89 -4.92
CA LYS A 69 1.97 -12.71 -4.35
C LYS A 69 2.10 -13.26 -2.94
N GLU A 70 1.07 -13.95 -2.44
CA GLU A 70 1.02 -14.53 -1.08
C GLU A 70 1.32 -13.48 0.00
N MET A 71 0.89 -12.24 -0.23
CA MET A 71 1.06 -11.14 0.72
C MET A 71 0.10 -11.30 1.89
N ARG A 72 0.54 -10.84 3.06
CA ARG A 72 -0.28 -10.82 4.27
C ARG A 72 -1.00 -9.50 4.39
N VAL A 73 -2.17 -9.50 5.02
CA VAL A 73 -2.85 -8.24 5.39
C VAL A 73 -1.99 -7.56 6.45
N TYR A 74 -1.59 -6.33 6.16
CA TYR A 74 -0.94 -5.47 7.13
C TYR A 74 -2.02 -4.86 8.00
N GLN A 75 -2.18 -5.38 9.21
CA GLN A 75 -2.90 -4.67 10.25
C GLN A 75 -1.87 -3.77 10.92
N LYS A 76 -2.02 -2.46 10.73
CA LYS A 76 -1.42 -1.52 11.68
C LYS A 76 -2.21 -1.75 12.96
N ASP A 77 -1.66 -2.53 13.89
CA ASP A 77 -2.19 -2.59 15.25
C ASP A 77 -2.52 -1.15 15.64
N ALA A 78 -3.77 -0.93 16.01
CA ALA A 78 -4.23 0.30 16.59
C ALA A 78 -3.59 0.39 17.98
N GLU A 79 -2.27 0.58 18.04
CA GLU A 79 -1.58 0.90 19.27
C GLU A 79 -1.92 2.35 19.61
N ASP A 80 -2.82 2.42 20.58
CA ASP A 80 -2.76 3.33 21.71
C ASP A 80 -3.24 4.77 21.44
N VAL A 81 -4.57 4.88 21.37
CA VAL A 81 -5.25 5.98 22.04
C VAL A 81 -5.07 5.78 23.55
N THR A 82 -4.11 6.48 24.14
CA THR A 82 -4.10 6.80 25.58
C THR A 82 -3.87 8.29 25.77
#